data_AF-A0A6C0LFM4-F1
#
_entry.id   AF-A0A6C0LFM4-F1
#
_cell.length_a   1.000
_cell.length_b   1.000
_cell.length_c   1.000
_cell.angle_alpha   90.00
_cell.angle_beta   90.00
_cell.angle_gamma   90.00
#
_symmetry.space_group_name_H-M   'P 1'
#
loop_
_entity.id
_entity.type
_entity.pdbx_description
1 polymer ?
#
loop_
_entity_poly.entity_id
_entity_poly.type
_entity_poly.pdbx_seq_one_letter_code
_entity_poly.pdbx_strand_id
1 'polypeptide(L)'
;MNHDLVSEVIFTNDEAFSRINIKVARMMLCVCKNAKLNKNIKMSFDKVKIDAYCKQIKSLSTKKTRAFLSNVLYDNMDIPHSSFRTNVIKIKLKLLKENAYVLEGVEKGLIIEQLQNLIKYYKKLEEINYIVSNLGVDVTNITEEDGEIYGDDDDYIAEEYNKIKISTIFKFNAYSMNMLFNKMTENAILKIVCSDHYDKMWSDYKKTPFLFA
;
A
#
# COMPACT_ATOMS: atom_id res chain seq x y z
N MET A 1 -40.43 12.07 31.15
CA MET A 1 -38.96 11.89 31.22
C MET A 1 -38.36 12.55 29.99
N ASN A 2 -37.32 13.37 30.12
CA ASN A 2 -36.75 14.09 28.97
C ASN A 2 -35.74 13.17 28.25
N HIS A 3 -36.24 12.37 27.30
CA HIS A 3 -35.48 11.32 26.61
C HIS A 3 -34.28 11.86 25.82
N ASP A 4 -34.36 13.09 25.32
CA ASP A 4 -33.27 13.74 24.60
C ASP A 4 -32.07 13.98 25.50
N LEU A 5 -32.29 14.51 26.71
CA LEU A 5 -31.24 14.77 27.70
C LEU A 5 -30.56 13.48 28.15
N VAL A 6 -31.33 12.42 28.37
CA VAL A 6 -30.80 11.10 28.76
C VAL A 6 -29.95 10.51 27.63
N SER A 7 -30.40 10.61 26.38
CA SER A 7 -29.63 10.12 25.24
C SER A 7 -28.33 10.91 25.04
N GLU A 8 -28.34 12.21 25.28
CA GLU A 8 -27.15 13.06 25.21
C GLU A 8 -26.11 12.67 26.27
N VAL A 9 -26.53 12.46 27.51
CA VAL A 9 -25.67 11.97 28.61
C VAL A 9 -25.08 10.60 28.28
N ILE A 10 -25.85 9.70 27.67
CA ILE A 10 -25.35 8.38 27.26
C ILE A 10 -24.27 8.53 26.18
N PHE A 11 -24.55 9.28 25.11
CA PHE A 11 -23.65 9.34 23.96
C PHE A 11 -22.43 10.27 24.16
N THR A 12 -22.40 11.05 25.24
CA THR A 12 -21.19 11.79 25.67
C THR A 12 -20.19 10.92 26.43
N ASN A 13 -20.59 9.74 26.92
CA ASN A 13 -19.67 8.76 27.49
C ASN A 13 -18.97 7.97 26.37
N ASP A 14 -17.84 8.47 25.87
CA ASP A 14 -17.08 7.79 24.81
C ASP A 14 -16.65 6.37 25.20
N GLU A 15 -16.25 6.14 26.44
CA GLU A 15 -15.67 4.88 26.92
C GLU A 15 -16.64 3.70 26.81
N ALA A 16 -17.93 3.94 27.09
CA ALA A 16 -19.01 2.97 26.92
C ALA A 16 -19.12 2.44 25.47
N PHE A 17 -18.60 3.19 24.49
CA PHE A 17 -18.64 2.83 23.07
C PHE A 17 -17.25 2.49 22.50
N SER A 18 -16.22 2.32 23.31
CA SER A 18 -14.84 2.07 22.87
C SER A 18 -14.66 0.83 21.98
N ARG A 19 -15.53 -0.18 22.12
CA ARG A 19 -15.43 -1.48 21.41
C ARG A 19 -16.50 -1.70 20.33
N ILE A 20 -17.24 -0.67 19.94
CA ILE A 20 -18.29 -0.85 18.95
C ILE A 20 -17.70 -1.08 17.55
N ASN A 21 -18.40 -1.92 16.79
CA ASN A 21 -18.11 -2.13 15.37
C ASN A 21 -19.06 -1.30 14.50
N ILE A 22 -18.77 -1.24 13.20
CA ILE A 22 -19.55 -0.46 12.24
C ILE A 22 -21.02 -0.87 12.15
N LYS A 23 -21.35 -2.15 12.32
CA LYS A 23 -22.75 -2.63 12.24
C LYS A 23 -23.55 -2.05 13.40
N VAL A 24 -23.01 -2.15 14.62
CA VAL A 24 -23.60 -1.58 15.83
C VAL A 24 -23.69 -0.05 15.74
N ALA A 25 -22.62 0.60 15.27
CA ALA A 25 -22.59 2.05 15.09
C ALA A 25 -23.68 2.56 14.11
N ARG A 26 -23.93 1.83 13.02
CA ARG A 26 -25.03 2.13 12.07
C ARG A 26 -26.40 1.99 12.72
N MET A 27 -26.62 0.92 13.49
CA MET A 27 -27.88 0.74 14.22
C MET A 27 -28.10 1.88 15.22
N MET A 28 -27.07 2.26 15.97
CA MET A 28 -27.15 3.35 16.95
C MET A 28 -27.50 4.70 16.30
N LEU A 29 -26.89 5.03 15.15
CA LEU A 29 -27.22 6.25 14.40
C LEU A 29 -28.65 6.23 13.82
N CYS A 30 -29.16 5.05 13.46
CA CYS A 30 -30.52 4.91 12.96
C CYS A 30 -31.56 5.12 14.07
N VAL A 31 -31.27 4.63 15.28
CA VAL A 31 -32.21 4.66 16.42
C VAL A 31 -32.08 5.94 17.23
N CYS A 32 -30.91 6.57 17.29
CA CYS A 32 -30.68 7.77 18.08
C CYS A 32 -29.91 8.86 17.32
N LYS A 33 -30.52 10.05 17.19
CA LYS A 33 -29.91 11.22 16.54
C LYS A 33 -28.64 11.71 17.27
N ASN A 34 -28.56 11.51 18.60
CA ASN A 34 -27.44 11.94 19.42
C ASN A 34 -26.23 10.99 19.36
N ALA A 35 -26.37 9.80 18.77
CA ALA A 35 -25.26 8.88 18.53
C ALA A 35 -24.13 9.51 17.68
N LYS A 36 -24.46 10.51 16.86
CA LYS A 36 -23.46 11.28 16.09
C LYS A 36 -22.52 12.12 16.98
N LEU A 37 -22.87 12.37 18.23
CA LEU A 37 -22.03 13.14 19.15
C LEU A 37 -20.86 12.30 19.64
N ASN A 38 -21.03 10.98 19.75
CA ASN A 38 -20.02 10.06 20.24
C ASN A 38 -18.85 9.89 19.27
N LYS A 39 -17.63 10.02 19.78
CA LYS A 39 -16.40 9.95 18.98
C LYS A 39 -16.14 8.52 18.50
N ASN A 40 -16.34 7.51 19.34
CA ASN A 40 -16.06 6.13 18.99
C ASN A 40 -17.03 5.59 17.92
N ILE A 41 -18.29 6.06 17.92
CA ILE A 41 -19.25 5.82 16.84
C ILE A 41 -18.71 6.37 15.53
N LYS A 42 -18.32 7.65 15.49
CA LYS A 42 -17.72 8.28 14.29
C LYS A 42 -16.46 7.55 13.82
N MET A 43 -15.54 7.24 14.73
CA MET A 43 -14.28 6.55 14.41
C MET A 43 -14.53 5.18 13.76
N SER A 44 -15.61 4.48 14.11
CA SER A 44 -15.94 3.20 13.47
C SER A 44 -16.23 3.34 11.96
N PHE A 45 -16.83 4.46 11.54
CA PHE A 45 -17.04 4.77 10.12
C PHE A 45 -15.74 5.16 9.44
N ASP A 46 -14.94 5.99 10.10
CA ASP A 46 -13.66 6.45 9.57
C ASP A 46 -12.68 5.29 9.34
N LYS A 47 -12.64 4.29 10.24
CA LYS A 47 -11.88 3.04 10.03
C LYS A 47 -12.29 2.33 8.75
N VAL A 48 -13.59 2.20 8.48
CA VAL A 48 -14.08 1.55 7.26
C VAL A 48 -13.73 2.36 6.01
N LYS A 49 -13.72 3.70 6.09
CA LYS A 49 -13.25 4.55 4.98
C LYS A 49 -11.77 4.35 4.72
N ILE A 50 -10.94 4.35 5.78
CA ILE A 50 -9.50 4.10 5.69
C ILE A 50 -9.26 2.78 4.96
N ASP A 51 -9.89 1.70 5.40
CA ASP A 51 -9.77 0.38 4.77
C ASP A 51 -10.20 0.40 3.29
N ALA A 52 -11.28 1.10 2.98
CA ALA A 52 -11.79 1.22 1.62
C ALA A 52 -10.82 1.98 0.69
N TYR A 53 -10.24 3.10 1.15
CA TYR A 53 -9.24 3.86 0.40
C TYR A 53 -7.97 3.04 0.19
N CYS A 54 -7.43 2.44 1.26
CA CYS A 54 -6.29 1.54 1.18
C CYS A 54 -6.56 0.44 0.13
N LYS A 55 -7.68 -0.28 0.23
CA LYS A 55 -8.03 -1.34 -0.73
C LYS A 55 -8.12 -0.85 -2.17
N GLN A 56 -8.66 0.35 -2.40
CA GLN A 56 -8.74 0.94 -3.74
C GLN A 56 -7.35 1.21 -4.32
N ILE A 57 -6.46 1.85 -3.56
CA ILE A 57 -5.10 2.17 -3.99
C ILE A 57 -4.32 0.88 -4.28
N LYS A 58 -4.38 -0.10 -3.36
CA LYS A 58 -3.78 -1.43 -3.53
C LYS A 58 -4.20 -2.12 -4.80
N SER A 59 -5.52 -2.16 -5.02
CA SER A 59 -6.08 -2.79 -6.21
C SER A 59 -5.64 -2.06 -7.47
N LEU A 60 -5.51 -0.74 -7.43
CA LEU A 60 -5.12 0.06 -8.57
C LEU A 60 -3.66 -0.25 -8.96
N SER A 61 -2.73 -0.22 -8.01
CA SER A 61 -1.32 -0.56 -8.22
C SER A 61 -1.16 -1.99 -8.71
N THR A 62 -1.81 -2.95 -8.04
CA THR A 62 -1.74 -4.38 -8.44
C THR A 62 -2.26 -4.61 -9.86
N LYS A 63 -3.38 -3.98 -10.23
CA LYS A 63 -3.93 -4.08 -11.60
C LYS A 63 -2.96 -3.50 -12.62
N LYS A 64 -2.35 -2.36 -12.31
CA LYS A 64 -1.37 -1.72 -13.19
C LYS A 64 -0.10 -2.56 -13.31
N THR A 65 0.40 -3.16 -12.23
CA THR A 65 1.48 -4.15 -12.27
C THR A 65 1.14 -5.33 -13.16
N ARG A 66 -0.04 -5.94 -13.00
CA ARG A 66 -0.43 -7.08 -13.83
C ARG A 66 -0.49 -6.72 -15.31
N ALA A 67 -1.08 -5.56 -15.64
CA ALA A 67 -1.14 -5.08 -17.01
C ALA A 67 0.25 -4.75 -17.57
N PHE A 68 1.17 -4.25 -16.74
CA PHE A 68 2.56 -4.05 -17.12
C PHE A 68 3.23 -5.39 -17.42
N LEU A 69 3.14 -6.35 -16.50
CA LEU A 69 3.75 -7.68 -16.64
C LEU A 69 3.15 -8.52 -17.78
N SER A 70 1.88 -8.34 -18.12
CA SER A 70 1.27 -8.99 -19.29
C SER A 70 1.75 -8.40 -20.62
N ASN A 71 2.28 -7.18 -20.59
CA ASN A 71 2.69 -6.41 -21.77
C ASN A 71 4.23 -6.38 -21.93
N VAL A 72 4.97 -7.30 -21.30
CA VAL A 72 6.46 -7.40 -21.29
C VAL A 72 7.07 -7.76 -22.67
N LEU A 73 6.43 -7.30 -23.76
CA LEU A 73 7.05 -7.12 -25.07
C LEU A 73 7.49 -5.65 -25.30
N TYR A 74 7.42 -4.77 -24.29
CA TYR A 74 7.85 -3.37 -24.42
C TYR A 74 8.70 -2.92 -23.22
N ASP A 75 9.95 -2.55 -23.51
CA ASP A 75 11.08 -2.23 -22.61
C ASP A 75 10.90 -1.08 -21.59
N ASN A 76 9.74 -0.43 -21.50
CA ASN A 76 9.62 0.79 -20.69
C ASN A 76 8.79 0.56 -19.41
N MET A 77 9.49 0.43 -18.28
CA MET A 77 9.01 0.54 -16.88
C MET A 77 8.41 1.91 -16.53
N ASP A 78 8.05 2.73 -17.53
CA ASP A 78 7.50 4.05 -17.30
C ASP A 78 6.11 3.95 -16.68
N ILE A 79 5.77 4.99 -15.93
CA ILE A 79 4.42 5.27 -15.48
C ILE A 79 3.72 6.19 -16.50
N PRO A 80 3.22 5.73 -17.67
CA PRO A 80 2.22 6.51 -18.38
C PRO A 80 1.05 5.60 -18.77
N HIS A 81 0.01 5.64 -17.95
CA HIS A 81 -1.34 5.39 -18.45
C HIS A 81 -2.23 6.49 -17.90
N SER A 82 -2.85 7.25 -18.79
CA SER A 82 -3.83 8.28 -18.45
C SER A 82 -4.91 7.76 -17.50
N SER A 83 -5.30 6.49 -17.61
CA SER A 83 -6.30 5.83 -16.76
C SER A 83 -5.82 5.61 -15.31
N PHE A 84 -4.58 5.16 -15.09
CA PHE A 84 -4.03 4.96 -13.75
C PHE A 84 -3.92 6.30 -13.01
N ARG A 85 -3.29 7.28 -13.65
CA ARG A 85 -3.18 8.66 -13.17
C ARG A 85 -4.54 9.26 -12.83
N THR A 86 -5.51 9.13 -13.73
CA THR A 86 -6.89 9.65 -13.52
C THR A 86 -7.53 9.04 -12.28
N ASN A 87 -7.33 7.74 -12.04
CA ASN A 87 -7.86 7.07 -10.85
C ASN A 87 -7.17 7.54 -9.57
N VAL A 88 -5.85 7.74 -9.58
CA VAL A 88 -5.12 8.34 -8.44
C VAL A 88 -5.63 9.76 -8.14
N ILE A 89 -5.81 10.60 -9.17
CA ILE A 89 -6.38 11.95 -9.01
C ILE A 89 -7.80 11.90 -8.44
N LYS A 90 -8.66 10.98 -8.91
CA LYS A 90 -10.01 10.79 -8.36
C LYS A 90 -9.97 10.42 -6.87
N ILE A 91 -9.02 9.57 -6.46
CA ILE A 91 -8.82 9.22 -5.04
C ILE A 91 -8.35 10.46 -4.26
N LYS A 92 -7.37 11.21 -4.79
CA LYS A 92 -6.89 12.47 -4.18
C LYS A 92 -8.04 13.44 -3.90
N LEU A 93 -8.88 13.70 -4.90
CA LEU A 93 -10.01 14.62 -4.79
C LEU A 93 -11.06 14.17 -3.76
N LYS A 94 -11.21 12.86 -3.54
CA LYS A 94 -12.08 12.33 -2.50
C LYS A 94 -11.44 12.50 -1.12
N LEU A 95 -10.15 12.16 -0.97
CA LEU A 95 -9.41 12.31 0.27
C LEU A 95 -9.35 13.77 0.76
N LEU A 96 -9.26 14.75 -0.14
CA LEU A 96 -9.32 16.19 0.20
C LEU A 96 -10.60 16.60 0.94
N LYS A 97 -11.67 15.79 0.89
CA LYS A 97 -12.95 16.04 1.57
C LYS A 97 -13.06 15.30 2.90
N GLU A 98 -12.08 14.48 3.25
CA GLU A 98 -12.07 13.68 4.47
C GLU A 98 -11.41 14.42 5.63
N ASN A 99 -11.60 13.91 6.85
CA ASN A 99 -10.98 14.46 8.04
C ASN A 99 -9.52 13.99 8.20
N ALA A 100 -8.76 14.68 9.06
CA ALA A 100 -7.34 14.38 9.30
C ALA A 100 -7.09 12.95 9.78
N TYR A 101 -8.00 12.37 10.58
CA TYR A 101 -7.87 11.00 11.07
C TYR A 101 -7.95 9.98 9.92
N VAL A 102 -8.83 10.19 8.95
CA VAL A 102 -8.91 9.34 7.74
C VAL A 102 -7.65 9.51 6.89
N LEU A 103 -7.17 10.75 6.68
CA LEU A 103 -5.96 11.02 5.90
C LEU A 103 -4.75 10.29 6.49
N GLU A 104 -4.48 10.50 7.78
CA GLU A 104 -3.37 9.87 8.51
C GLU A 104 -3.51 8.34 8.53
N GLY A 105 -4.73 7.83 8.69
CA GLY A 105 -5.00 6.39 8.66
C GLY A 105 -4.72 5.75 7.31
N VAL A 106 -5.07 6.41 6.21
CA VAL A 106 -4.77 5.92 4.85
C VAL A 106 -3.28 5.96 4.60
N GLU A 107 -2.61 7.04 4.97
CA GLU A 107 -1.17 7.20 4.84
C GLU A 107 -0.41 6.07 5.56
N LYS A 108 -0.69 5.87 6.85
CA LYS A 108 -0.11 4.78 7.65
C LYS A 108 -0.45 3.40 7.09
N GLY A 109 -1.68 3.20 6.61
CA GLY A 109 -2.12 1.94 6.02
C GLY A 109 -1.34 1.55 4.76
N LEU A 110 -0.95 2.54 3.94
CA LEU A 110 -0.12 2.32 2.75
C LEU A 110 1.35 2.07 3.11
N ILE A 111 1.88 2.78 4.11
CA ILE A 111 3.24 2.52 4.63
C ILE A 111 3.36 1.08 5.15
N ILE A 112 2.41 0.65 6.00
CA ILE A 112 2.38 -0.70 6.57
C ILE A 112 2.35 -1.75 5.45
N GLU A 113 1.54 -1.54 4.42
CA GLU A 113 1.48 -2.46 3.30
C GLU A 113 2.83 -2.64 2.60
N GLN A 114 3.51 -1.53 2.34
CA GLN A 114 4.79 -1.58 1.66
C GLN A 114 5.84 -2.30 2.52
N LEU A 115 5.87 -2.03 3.82
CA LEU A 115 6.72 -2.78 4.74
C LEU A 115 6.38 -4.29 4.73
N GLN A 116 5.10 -4.65 4.70
CA GLN A 116 4.68 -6.05 4.58
C GLN A 116 5.13 -6.72 3.28
N ASN A 117 5.13 -5.98 2.15
CA ASN A 117 5.63 -6.51 0.89
C ASN A 117 7.16 -6.68 0.90
N LEU A 118 7.91 -5.78 1.54
CA LEU A 118 9.36 -5.96 1.75
C LEU A 118 9.66 -7.20 2.58
N ILE A 119 8.95 -7.38 3.70
CA ILE A 119 9.11 -8.56 4.55
C ILE A 119 8.86 -9.85 3.75
N LYS A 120 7.83 -9.87 2.90
CA LYS A 120 7.56 -11.03 2.03
C LYS A 120 8.68 -11.28 1.02
N TYR A 121 9.23 -10.23 0.43
CA TYR A 121 10.36 -10.34 -0.50
C TYR A 121 11.61 -10.90 0.18
N TYR A 122 11.99 -10.36 1.33
CA TYR A 122 13.17 -10.83 2.06
C TYR A 122 13.05 -12.29 2.52
N LYS A 123 11.85 -12.72 2.95
CA LYS A 123 11.60 -14.13 3.28
C LYS A 123 11.84 -15.07 2.08
N LYS A 124 11.39 -14.66 0.88
CA LYS A 124 11.62 -15.44 -0.35
C LYS A 124 13.11 -15.49 -0.72
N LEU A 125 13.83 -14.39 -0.56
CA LEU A 125 15.28 -14.37 -0.76
C LEU A 125 16.02 -15.30 0.20
N GLU A 126 15.59 -15.36 1.47
CA GLU A 126 16.15 -16.30 2.45
C GLU A 126 15.89 -17.76 2.04
N GLU A 127 14.69 -18.08 1.57
CA GLU A 127 14.34 -19.42 1.06
C GLU A 127 15.22 -19.82 -0.13
N ILE A 128 15.48 -18.90 -1.07
CA ILE A 128 16.33 -19.16 -2.24
C ILE A 128 17.79 -19.31 -1.83
N ASN A 129 18.32 -18.44 -0.98
CA ASN A 129 19.68 -18.58 -0.48
C ASN A 129 19.89 -19.91 0.23
N TYR A 130 18.86 -20.42 0.94
CA TYR A 130 18.89 -21.75 1.54
C TYR A 130 18.95 -22.86 0.49
N ILE A 131 18.14 -22.78 -0.58
CA ILE A 131 18.18 -23.74 -1.70
C ILE A 131 19.57 -23.72 -2.36
N VAL A 132 20.06 -22.53 -2.73
CA VAL A 132 21.37 -22.33 -3.38
C VAL A 132 22.51 -22.85 -2.52
N SER A 133 22.48 -22.59 -1.21
CA SER A 133 23.50 -23.12 -0.27
C SER A 133 23.47 -24.65 -0.19
N ASN A 134 22.29 -25.27 -0.26
CA ASN A 134 22.16 -26.73 -0.25
C ASN A 134 22.60 -27.37 -1.58
N LEU A 135 22.59 -26.62 -2.68
CA LEU A 135 23.14 -27.04 -3.97
C LEU A 135 24.68 -26.96 -4.01
N GLY A 136 25.32 -26.48 -2.93
CA GLY A 136 26.77 -26.36 -2.82
C GLY A 136 27.36 -25.14 -3.53
N VAL A 137 26.51 -24.21 -3.97
CA VAL A 137 26.93 -22.98 -4.65
C VAL A 137 27.27 -21.92 -3.61
N ASP A 138 28.46 -21.35 -3.71
CA ASP A 138 28.87 -20.22 -2.89
C ASP A 138 28.23 -18.93 -3.41
N VAL A 139 27.14 -18.51 -2.75
CA VAL A 139 26.40 -17.27 -3.05
C VAL A 139 27.26 -16.00 -2.98
N THR A 140 28.43 -16.06 -2.36
CA THR A 140 29.37 -14.92 -2.26
C THR A 140 30.39 -14.87 -3.40
N ASN A 141 30.50 -15.94 -4.20
CA ASN A 141 31.48 -16.08 -5.27
C ASN A 141 30.93 -16.92 -6.45
N ILE A 142 29.88 -16.43 -7.10
CA ILE A 142 29.21 -17.08 -8.23
C ILE A 142 30.11 -17.05 -9.47
N THR A 143 30.33 -18.21 -10.10
CA THR A 143 31.12 -18.39 -11.33
C THR A 143 30.22 -18.62 -12.57
N GLU A 144 30.79 -18.59 -13.78
CA GLU A 144 30.05 -18.93 -15.01
C GLU A 144 29.56 -20.40 -15.01
N GLU A 145 30.31 -21.32 -14.39
CA GLU A 145 29.92 -22.73 -14.24
C GLU A 145 28.69 -22.91 -13.33
N ASP A 146 28.54 -22.06 -12.31
CA ASP A 146 27.32 -22.05 -11.49
C ASP A 146 26.11 -21.59 -12.31
N GLY A 147 26.31 -20.68 -13.27
CA GLY A 147 25.26 -20.19 -14.18
C GLY A 147 24.68 -21.28 -15.08
N GLU A 148 25.47 -22.29 -15.45
CA GLU A 148 25.00 -23.44 -16.24
C GLU A 148 24.11 -24.38 -15.42
N ILE A 149 24.23 -24.41 -14.09
CA ILE A 149 23.34 -25.16 -13.19
C ILE A 149 21.94 -24.53 -13.16
N TYR A 150 21.84 -23.21 -13.32
CA TYR A 150 20.57 -22.46 -13.22
C TYR A 150 19.90 -22.16 -14.56
N GLY A 151 20.56 -22.39 -15.70
CA GLY A 151 20.15 -21.92 -17.04
C GLY A 151 18.76 -22.35 -17.53
N ASP A 152 18.13 -23.32 -16.86
CA ASP A 152 16.77 -23.83 -17.13
C ASP A 152 15.95 -24.03 -15.84
N ASP A 153 16.35 -23.45 -14.70
CA ASP A 153 15.64 -23.65 -13.42
C ASP A 153 14.38 -22.77 -13.35
N ASP A 154 13.22 -23.42 -13.54
CA ASP A 154 11.88 -22.82 -13.43
C ASP A 154 11.71 -22.02 -12.12
N ASP A 155 12.33 -22.44 -11.01
CA ASP A 155 12.23 -21.76 -9.72
C ASP A 155 13.00 -20.43 -9.72
N TYR A 156 14.16 -20.37 -10.38
CA TYR A 156 14.95 -19.15 -10.52
C TYR A 156 14.21 -18.11 -11.38
N ILE A 157 13.70 -18.54 -12.54
CA ILE A 157 12.92 -17.69 -13.45
C ILE A 157 11.65 -17.16 -12.75
N ALA A 158 10.97 -18.03 -11.99
CA ALA A 158 9.79 -17.64 -11.23
C ALA A 158 10.10 -16.58 -10.17
N GLU A 159 11.29 -16.62 -9.54
CA GLU A 159 11.66 -15.58 -8.59
C GLU A 159 12.08 -14.28 -9.27
N GLU A 160 12.82 -14.31 -10.37
CA GLU A 160 13.14 -13.09 -11.12
C GLU A 160 11.85 -12.35 -11.52
N TYR A 161 10.84 -13.09 -11.99
CA TYR A 161 9.51 -12.56 -12.25
C TYR A 161 8.84 -11.97 -10.99
N ASN A 162 8.93 -12.66 -9.84
CA ASN A 162 8.38 -12.15 -8.58
C ASN A 162 9.07 -10.85 -8.13
N LYS A 163 10.40 -10.75 -8.30
CA LYS A 163 11.16 -9.54 -7.99
C LYS A 163 10.69 -8.36 -8.84
N ILE A 164 10.56 -8.55 -10.15
CA ILE A 164 10.04 -7.52 -11.07
C ILE A 164 8.60 -7.13 -10.68
N LYS A 165 7.76 -8.11 -10.36
CA LYS A 165 6.39 -7.86 -9.93
C LYS A 165 6.33 -7.03 -8.65
N ILE A 166 7.13 -7.37 -7.64
CA ILE A 166 7.18 -6.65 -6.38
C ILE A 166 7.73 -5.24 -6.61
N SER A 167 8.88 -5.08 -7.26
CA SER A 167 9.47 -3.76 -7.55
C SER A 167 8.48 -2.83 -8.27
N THR A 168 7.74 -3.37 -9.23
CA THR A 168 6.71 -2.64 -9.98
C THR A 168 5.53 -2.22 -9.08
N ILE A 169 5.07 -3.08 -8.16
CA ILE A 169 4.05 -2.70 -7.15
C ILE A 169 4.56 -1.54 -6.29
N PHE A 170 5.81 -1.63 -5.83
CA PHE A 170 6.44 -0.56 -5.03
C PHE A 170 6.46 0.76 -5.80
N LYS A 171 6.86 0.72 -7.06
CA LYS A 171 6.90 1.88 -7.98
C LYS A 171 5.54 2.57 -8.10
N PHE A 172 4.48 1.81 -8.38
CA PHE A 172 3.13 2.36 -8.52
C PHE A 172 2.53 2.84 -7.19
N ASN A 173 2.83 2.16 -6.09
CA ASN A 173 2.44 2.61 -4.76
C ASN A 173 3.17 3.90 -4.38
N ALA A 174 4.47 4.02 -4.66
CA ALA A 174 5.25 5.22 -4.39
C ALA A 174 4.72 6.42 -5.18
N TYR A 175 4.41 6.25 -6.47
CA TYR A 175 3.74 7.29 -7.24
C TYR A 175 2.40 7.70 -6.59
N SER A 176 1.56 6.72 -6.23
CA SER A 176 0.25 6.98 -5.63
C SER A 176 0.38 7.76 -4.32
N MET A 177 1.21 7.28 -3.40
CA MET A 177 1.44 7.92 -2.09
C MET A 177 1.94 9.36 -2.25
N ASN A 178 2.91 9.60 -3.14
CA ASN A 178 3.42 10.94 -3.39
C ASN A 178 2.37 11.87 -3.99
N MET A 179 1.59 11.38 -4.96
CA MET A 179 0.50 12.15 -5.55
C MET A 179 -0.57 12.52 -4.51
N LEU A 180 -0.82 11.64 -3.53
CA LEU A 180 -1.84 11.81 -2.51
C LEU A 180 -1.41 12.73 -1.36
N PHE A 181 -0.19 12.55 -0.85
CA PHE A 181 0.22 13.13 0.44
C PHE A 181 1.42 14.08 0.37
N ASN A 182 2.18 14.08 -0.73
CA ASN A 182 3.34 14.95 -0.88
C ASN A 182 2.93 16.27 -1.59
N LYS A 183 3.68 17.35 -1.30
CA LYS A 183 3.56 18.68 -1.93
C LYS A 183 4.32 18.79 -3.25
N MET A 184 5.07 17.76 -3.65
CA MET A 184 5.82 17.73 -4.89
C MET A 184 4.91 17.78 -6.14
N THR A 185 5.43 18.34 -7.22
CA THR A 185 4.77 18.28 -8.52
C THR A 185 4.83 16.87 -9.09
N GLU A 186 3.84 16.50 -9.91
CA GLU A 186 3.80 15.19 -10.56
C GLU A 186 5.09 14.89 -11.35
N ASN A 187 5.63 15.88 -12.07
CA ASN A 187 6.88 15.73 -12.81
C ASN A 187 8.08 15.43 -11.89
N ALA A 188 8.14 16.05 -10.72
CA ALA A 188 9.20 15.78 -9.75
C ALA A 188 9.05 14.36 -9.16
N ILE A 189 7.82 13.92 -8.89
CA ILE A 189 7.52 12.56 -8.44
C ILE A 189 7.96 11.54 -9.49
N LEU A 190 7.57 11.74 -10.75
CA LEU A 190 7.93 10.86 -11.86
C LEU A 190 9.45 10.79 -12.04
N LYS A 191 10.16 11.92 -11.97
CA LYS A 191 11.62 11.96 -12.09
C LYS A 191 12.32 11.09 -11.04
N ILE A 192 11.77 10.98 -9.83
CA ILE A 192 12.35 10.14 -8.77
C ILE A 192 11.93 8.69 -8.96
N VAL A 193 10.62 8.44 -9.04
CA VAL A 193 10.06 7.09 -9.04
C VAL A 193 10.45 6.31 -10.31
N CYS A 194 10.66 7.00 -11.43
CA CYS A 194 11.14 6.38 -12.69
C CYS A 194 12.68 6.42 -12.85
N SER A 195 13.44 6.79 -11.83
CA SER A 195 14.91 6.83 -11.94
C SER A 195 15.54 5.45 -11.79
N ASP A 196 16.67 5.22 -12.47
CA ASP A 196 17.52 4.03 -12.26
C ASP A 196 17.92 3.85 -10.79
N HIS A 197 18.09 4.96 -10.08
CA HIS A 197 18.38 4.92 -8.65
C HIS A 197 17.24 4.27 -7.87
N TYR A 198 15.98 4.62 -8.15
CA TYR A 198 14.83 4.01 -7.52
C TYR A 198 14.72 2.52 -7.84
N ASP A 199 14.90 2.15 -9.12
CA ASP A 199 14.83 0.75 -9.56
C ASP A 199 15.94 -0.13 -8.95
N LYS A 200 17.09 0.44 -8.58
CA LYS A 200 18.16 -0.27 -7.86
C LYS A 200 17.94 -0.32 -6.35
N MET A 201 17.22 0.64 -5.78
CA MET A 201 17.19 0.87 -4.33
C MET A 201 15.83 0.62 -3.68
N TRP A 202 14.78 0.25 -4.43
CA TRP A 202 13.40 0.07 -3.91
C TRP A 202 13.28 -0.87 -2.71
N SER A 203 14.21 -1.79 -2.53
CA SER A 203 14.25 -2.75 -1.41
C SER A 203 14.92 -2.18 -0.15
N ASP A 204 15.81 -1.20 -0.27
CA ASP A 204 16.48 -0.56 0.85
C ASP A 204 15.57 0.51 1.48
N TYR A 205 14.64 0.10 2.34
CA TYR A 205 13.65 1.00 2.96
C TYR A 205 14.24 2.19 3.73
N LYS A 206 15.53 2.15 4.09
CA LYS A 206 16.22 3.28 4.74
C LYS A 206 16.69 4.32 3.73
N LYS A 207 16.87 3.93 2.47
CA LYS A 207 17.39 4.78 1.36
C LYS A 207 16.38 5.02 0.24
N THR A 208 15.33 4.20 0.12
CA THR A 208 14.12 4.52 -0.64
C THR A 208 13.02 4.91 0.33
N PRO A 209 12.98 6.19 0.73
CA PRO A 209 11.89 6.65 1.55
C PRO A 209 10.60 6.52 0.74
N PHE A 210 9.57 5.96 1.37
CA PHE A 210 8.21 6.47 1.17
C PHE A 210 8.35 7.98 1.30
N LEU A 211 8.34 8.71 0.19
CA LEU A 211 8.83 10.09 0.13
C LEU A 211 7.99 11.00 1.04
N PHE A 212 8.41 11.05 2.30
CA PHE A 212 8.21 12.09 3.27
C PHE A 212 9.58 12.75 3.42
N ALA A 213 9.70 13.94 2.84
CA ALA A 213 10.63 14.94 3.33
C ALA A 213 9.89 15.77 4.38
#